data_AF-A0A5U0V132-F1
#
_entry.id   AF-A0A5U0V132-F1
#
_cell.length_a   1.000
_cell.length_b   1.000
_cell.length_c   1.000
_cell.angle_alpha   90.00
_cell.angle_beta   90.00
_cell.angle_gamma   90.00
#
_symmetry.space_group_name_H-M   'P 1'
#
loop_
_entity.id
_entity.type
_entity.pdbx_description
1 polymer ?
#
loop_
_entity_poly.entity_id
_entity_poly.type
_entity_poly.pdbx_seq_one_letter_code
_entity_poly.pdbx_strand_id
1 'polypeptide(L)' 'MLSLSLANKEENETIPELPKLEPQPYQAGKNLKWDNKELKNHSITSKIDIDVICKKIENKSIV' A
#
# COMPACT_ATOMS: atom_id res chain seq x y z
N MET A 1 17.46 17.84 15.60
CA MET A 1 17.11 16.78 14.64
C MET A 1 15.62 16.55 14.74
N LEU A 2 14.87 16.65 13.64
CA LEU A 2 13.48 16.18 13.63
C LEU A 2 13.50 14.65 13.73
N SER A 3 12.75 14.08 14.68
CA SER A 3 12.51 12.64 14.72
C SER A 3 11.47 12.28 13.67
N LEU A 4 11.75 11.28 12.85
CA LEU A 4 10.84 10.69 11.87
C LEU A 4 9.59 10.14 12.56
N SER A 5 9.73 9.61 13.79
CA SER A 5 8.58 9.15 14.58
C SER A 5 7.62 10.28 14.98
N LEU A 6 8.12 11.52 15.10
CA LEU A 6 7.32 12.72 15.36
C LEU A 6 6.86 13.40 14.06
N ALA A 7 7.54 13.16 12.94
CA ALA A 7 7.18 13.69 11.62
C ALA A 7 6.04 12.91 10.95
N ASN A 8 5.86 11.63 11.31
CA ASN A 8 4.59 10.91 11.17
C ASN A 8 3.59 11.55 12.14
N LYS A 9 3.11 12.75 11.79
CA LYS A 9 1.95 13.38 12.42
C LYS A 9 0.83 12.34 12.47
N GLU A 10 0.02 12.39 13.53
CA GLU A 10 -1.20 11.61 13.69
C GLU A 10 -2.23 11.96 12.61
N GLU A 11 -1.90 11.66 11.36
CA GLU A 11 -2.81 11.74 10.26
C GLU A 11 -3.80 10.61 10.44
N ASN A 12 -4.94 10.98 11.04
CA ASN A 12 -6.24 10.37 10.80
C ASN A 12 -6.68 10.60 9.33
N GLU A 13 -5.73 10.77 8.40
CA GLU A 13 -6.02 10.76 6.98
C GLU A 13 -6.46 9.35 6.66
N THR A 14 -7.74 9.25 6.29
CA THR A 14 -8.27 8.04 5.71
C THR A 14 -7.44 7.77 4.46
N ILE A 15 -6.46 6.87 4.57
CA ILE A 15 -5.64 6.48 3.42
C ILE A 15 -6.63 5.98 2.37
N PRO A 16 -6.72 6.64 1.20
CA PRO A 16 -7.68 6.24 0.19
C PRO A 16 -7.38 4.78 -0.20
N GLU A 17 -8.39 3.92 -0.08
CA GLU A 17 -8.23 2.52 -0.49
C GLU A 17 -7.87 2.49 -1.98
N LEU A 18 -6.79 1.77 -2.32
CA LEU A 18 -6.47 1.51 -3.71
C LEU A 18 -7.59 0.68 -4.35
N PRO A 19 -7.88 0.89 -5.65
CA PRO A 19 -8.84 0.09 -6.37
C PRO A 19 -8.51 -1.40 -6.22
N LYS A 20 -9.56 -2.21 -5.99
CA LYS A 20 -9.47 -3.65 -5.76
C LYS A 20 -9.74 -4.48 -7.02
N LEU A 21 -10.01 -3.83 -8.15
CA LEU A 21 -10.38 -4.47 -9.41
C LEU A 21 -9.63 -3.85 -10.59
N GLU A 22 -9.20 -4.69 -11.52
CA GLU A 22 -8.69 -4.28 -12.83
C GLU A 22 -9.47 -4.98 -13.96
N PRO A 23 -9.80 -4.28 -15.07
CA PRO A 23 -10.40 -4.93 -16.22
C PRO A 23 -9.36 -5.81 -16.92
N GLN A 24 -9.63 -7.11 -17.05
CA GLN A 24 -8.78 -8.05 -17.75
C GLN A 24 -9.48 -8.61 -19.01
N PRO A 25 -8.84 -8.57 -20.19
CA PRO A 25 -9.40 -9.14 -21.39
C PRO A 25 -9.34 -10.67 -21.37
N TYR A 26 -10.35 -11.32 -21.95
CA TYR A 26 -10.35 -12.76 -22.23
C TYR A 26 -11.05 -13.06 -23.56
N GLN A 27 -10.69 -14.19 -24.18
CA GLN A 27 -11.32 -14.63 -25.42
C GLN A 27 -12.52 -15.53 -25.13
N ALA A 28 -13.65 -15.23 -25.77
CA ALA A 28 -14.84 -16.06 -25.78
C ALA A 28 -15.19 -16.41 -27.24
N GLY A 29 -14.64 -17.52 -27.73
CA GLY A 29 -14.70 -17.87 -29.15
C GLY A 29 -13.92 -16.85 -30.00
N LYS A 30 -14.57 -16.20 -30.96
CA LYS A 30 -13.96 -15.16 -31.82
C LYS A 30 -14.05 -13.73 -31.26
N ASN A 31 -14.68 -13.57 -30.10
CA ASN A 31 -14.96 -12.25 -29.52
C ASN A 31 -14.03 -11.97 -28.32
N LEU A 32 -13.51 -10.74 -28.26
CA LEU A 32 -12.81 -10.21 -27.09
C LEU A 32 -13.86 -9.74 -26.07
N LYS A 33 -13.75 -10.23 -24.84
CA LYS A 33 -14.56 -9.79 -23.70
C LYS A 33 -13.66 -9.26 -22.60
N TRP A 34 -14.24 -8.49 -21.70
CA TRP A 34 -13.58 -7.94 -20.53
C TRP A 34 -14.27 -8.47 -19.28
N ASP A 35 -13.47 -8.82 -18.28
CA ASP A 35 -13.96 -9.18 -16.95
C ASP A 35 -13.24 -8.32 -15.90
N ASN A 36 -13.80 -8.24 -14.70
CA ASN A 36 -13.13 -7.59 -13.58
C ASN A 36 -12.36 -8.64 -12.78
N LYS A 37 -11.05 -8.46 -12.72
CA LYS A 37 -10.18 -9.30 -11.91
C LYS A 37 -9.87 -8.63 -10.58
N GLU A 38 -9.98 -9.40 -9.51
CA GLU A 38 -9.57 -8.96 -8.18
C GLU A 38 -8.06 -8.74 -8.11
N LEU A 39 -7.68 -7.54 -7.68
CA LEU A 39 -6.32 -7.16 -7.38
C LEU A 39 -5.96 -7.62 -5.97
N LYS A 40 -4.83 -8.32 -5.85
CA LYS A 40 -4.25 -8.68 -4.56
C LYS A 40 -3.41 -7.52 -4.05
N ASN A 41 -4.06 -6.53 -3.45
CA ASN A 41 -3.36 -5.47 -2.73
C ASN A 41 -2.72 -6.06 -1.47
N HIS A 42 -1.45 -5.73 -1.21
CA HIS A 42 -0.83 -6.06 0.06
C HIS A 42 -1.55 -5.33 1.20
N SER A 43 -1.61 -5.97 2.37
CA SER A 43 -2.16 -5.32 3.56
C SER A 43 -1.38 -4.04 3.86
N ILE A 44 -2.11 -2.99 4.22
CA ILE A 44 -1.51 -1.75 4.74
C ILE A 44 -0.63 -2.13 5.94
N THR A 45 0.63 -1.70 5.92
CA THR A 45 1.58 -1.94 6.99
C THR A 45 1.05 -1.33 8.30
N SER A 46 1.15 -2.07 9.40
CA SER A 46 0.63 -1.59 10.68
C SER A 46 1.42 -0.35 11.14
N LYS A 47 0.76 0.55 11.88
CA LYS A 47 1.43 1.74 12.46
C LYS A 47 2.65 1.35 13.32
N ILE A 48 2.55 0.23 14.04
CA ILE A 48 3.63 -0.29 14.89
C ILE A 48 4.85 -0.69 14.04
N ASP A 49 4.63 -1.36 12.91
CA ASP A 49 5.72 -1.76 12.02
C ASP A 49 6.36 -0.55 11.36
N ILE A 50 5.56 0.46 10.97
CA ILE A 50 6.05 1.75 10.47
C ILE A 50 6.94 2.42 11.51
N ASP A 51 6.52 2.50 12.77
CA ASP A 51 7.31 3.10 13.86
C ASP A 51 8.63 2.37 14.08
N VAL A 52 8.63 1.03 13.99
CA VAL A 52 9.86 0.22 14.07
C VAL A 52 10.81 0.53 12.91
N ILE A 53 10.28 0.67 11.68
CA ILE A 53 11.08 1.03 10.51
C ILE A 53 11.67 2.43 10.67
N CYS A 54 10.86 3.41 11.08
CA CYS A 54 11.32 4.78 11.33
C CYS A 54 12.48 4.81 12.33
N LYS A 55 12.37 4.08 13.46
CA LYS A 55 13.46 3.97 14.44
C LYS A 55 14.71 3.30 13.88
N LYS A 56 14.57 2.28 13.04
CA LYS A 56 15.73 1.62 12.39
C LYS A 56 16.46 2.56 11.44
N ILE A 57 15.75 3.38 10.70
CA ILE A 57 16.32 4.42 9.81
C ILE A 57 17.04 5.49 10.64
N GLU A 58 16.39 6.02 11.69
CA GLU A 58 17.00 7.00 12.60
C GLU A 58 18.31 6.48 13.21
N ASN A 59 18.34 5.19 13.55
CA ASN A 59 19.50 4.53 14.13
C ASN A 59 20.53 4.02 13.08
N LYS A 60 20.33 4.29 11.78
CA LYS A 60 21.17 3.82 10.66
C LYS A 60 21.35 2.30 10.61
N SER A 61 20.44 1.55 11.21
CA SER A 61 20.44 0.08 11.18
C SER A 61 20.00 -0.47 9.82
N ILE A 62 19.29 0.35 9.05
CA ILE A 62 18.91 0.15 7.66
C ILE A 62 19.21 1.48 6.95
N VAL A 63 19.79 1.42 5.76
CA VAL A 63 20.15 2.57 4.92
C VAL A 63 19.21 2.65 3.73
#